data_AF-A0A540M6K8-F1
#
_entry.id   AF-A0A540M6K8-F1
#
_cell.length_a   1.000
_cell.length_b   1.000
_cell.length_c   1.000
_cell.angle_alpha   90.00
_cell.angle_beta   90.00
_cell.angle_gamma   90.00
#
_symmetry.space_group_name_H-M   'P 1'
#
loop_
_entity.id
_entity.type
_entity.pdbx_description
1 polymer ?
#
loop_
_entity_poly.entity_id
_entity_poly.type
_entity_poly.pdbx_seq_one_letter_code
_entity_poly.pdbx_strand_id
1 'polypeptide(L)'
;MTKVGKESSPVIVSFHLAEEEFREIPLPLKGSGFIPNEYYVVGVFRYCLCLTRCDDFKIHDEFWVMKHYGIRQSWTNIKTSFRYSELYHTSFWKDSHDLLLLDYQFVMYDFNKKSFRNLSVREFPEFENAGIYMESLVSPNYYGGRDPEHEIRKNLMVGKEESSQLLWRSCFNLFFDMLRLGFG
;
A
#
# COMPACT_ATOMS: atom_id res chain seq x y z
N MET A 1 -19.00 37.12 -15.52
CA MET A 1 -18.11 36.01 -15.89
C MET A 1 -17.86 35.16 -14.66
N THR A 2 -18.60 34.06 -14.53
CA THR A 2 -18.46 33.10 -13.44
C THR A 2 -17.17 32.31 -13.64
N LYS A 3 -16.24 32.38 -12.69
CA LYS A 3 -15.10 31.45 -12.62
C LYS A 3 -15.68 30.06 -12.42
N VAL A 4 -15.60 29.22 -13.45
CA VAL A 4 -15.76 27.78 -13.30
C VAL A 4 -14.63 27.34 -12.37
N GLY A 5 -14.98 26.95 -11.14
CA GLY A 5 -14.04 26.33 -10.22
C GLY A 5 -13.49 25.10 -10.89
N LYS A 6 -12.16 25.03 -11.04
CA LYS A 6 -11.48 23.85 -11.58
C LYS A 6 -11.70 22.73 -10.56
N GLU A 7 -12.62 21.82 -10.85
CA GLU A 7 -12.80 20.58 -10.10
C GLU A 7 -11.45 19.86 -10.03
N SER A 8 -10.88 19.74 -8.83
CA SER A 8 -9.63 19.02 -8.61
C SER A 8 -9.92 17.53 -8.64
N SER A 9 -9.55 16.85 -9.73
CA SER A 9 -9.64 15.39 -9.79
C SER A 9 -8.54 14.78 -8.92
N PRO A 10 -8.82 13.73 -8.12
CA PRO A 10 -7.77 13.01 -7.41
C PRO A 10 -6.76 12.44 -8.41
N VAL A 11 -5.48 12.40 -8.00
CA VAL A 11 -4.39 11.79 -8.77
C VAL A 11 -3.56 10.94 -7.82
N ILE A 12 -3.01 9.84 -8.34
CA ILE A 12 -1.96 9.10 -7.66
C ILE A 12 -0.65 9.52 -8.30
N VAL A 13 0.29 9.98 -7.50
CA VAL A 13 1.62 10.35 -7.98
C VAL A 13 2.63 9.35 -7.45
N SER A 14 3.52 8.90 -8.31
CA SER A 14 4.66 8.05 -7.98
C SER A 14 5.95 8.81 -8.24
N PHE A 15 6.96 8.58 -7.40
CA PHE A 15 8.29 9.14 -7.61
C PHE A 15 9.24 8.06 -8.14
N HIS A 16 9.80 8.30 -9.32
CA HIS A 16 10.71 7.38 -10.00
C HIS A 16 12.16 7.72 -9.62
N LEU A 17 12.73 6.99 -8.66
CA LEU A 17 14.07 7.29 -8.11
C LEU A 17 15.18 7.38 -9.15
N ALA A 18 15.19 6.51 -10.17
CA ALA A 18 16.29 6.46 -11.13
C ALA A 18 16.31 7.67 -12.07
N GLU A 19 15.16 8.31 -12.28
CA GLU A 19 15.03 9.48 -13.15
C GLU A 19 14.75 10.76 -12.34
N GLU A 20 14.54 10.63 -11.03
CA GLU A 20 14.16 11.72 -10.12
C GLU A 20 12.91 12.49 -10.58
N GLU A 21 11.97 11.79 -11.22
CA GLU A 21 10.77 12.38 -11.79
C GLU A 21 9.49 11.88 -11.12
N PHE A 22 8.50 12.77 -11.02
CA PHE A 22 7.15 12.43 -10.61
C PHE A 22 6.32 11.97 -11.81
N ARG A 23 5.65 10.83 -11.66
CA ARG A 23 4.77 10.26 -12.69
C ARG A 23 3.40 9.98 -12.11
N GLU A 24 2.36 10.38 -12.85
CA GLU A 24 1.00 10.04 -12.49
C GLU A 24 0.70 8.57 -12.80
N ILE A 25 0.06 7.89 -11.84
CA ILE A 25 -0.52 6.57 -12.03
C ILE A 25 -2.00 6.75 -12.37
N PRO A 26 -2.49 6.15 -13.46
CA PRO A 26 -3.89 6.30 -13.83
C PRO A 26 -4.81 5.67 -12.79
N LEU A 27 -5.87 6.38 -12.42
CA LEU A 27 -6.96 5.87 -11.59
C LEU A 27 -7.81 4.80 -12.31
N PRO A 28 -8.60 4.00 -11.57
CA PRO A 28 -9.60 3.11 -12.16
C PRO A 28 -10.58 3.84 -13.09
N LEU A 29 -11.16 3.12 -14.06
CA LEU A 29 -12.09 3.70 -15.03
C LEU A 29 -13.37 4.20 -14.35
N LYS A 30 -13.83 5.40 -14.75
CA LYS A 30 -15.17 5.88 -14.37
C LYS A 30 -16.23 4.90 -14.87
N GLY A 31 -17.21 4.58 -14.02
CA GLY A 31 -18.27 3.62 -14.33
C GLY A 31 -17.93 2.16 -13.99
N SER A 32 -16.72 1.87 -13.53
CA SER A 32 -16.34 0.54 -13.02
C SER A 32 -16.82 0.27 -11.58
N GLY A 33 -17.52 1.22 -10.97
CA GLY A 33 -17.80 1.27 -9.52
C GLY A 33 -16.85 2.22 -8.77
N PHE A 34 -15.74 2.64 -9.40
CA PHE A 34 -14.92 3.72 -8.90
C PHE A 34 -15.67 5.06 -8.96
N ILE A 35 -15.72 5.75 -7.82
CA ILE A 35 -16.38 7.05 -7.66
C ILE A 35 -15.30 8.12 -7.53
N PRO A 36 -15.12 8.99 -8.55
CA PRO A 36 -14.21 10.13 -8.45
C PRO A 36 -14.62 11.06 -7.31
N ASN A 37 -13.64 11.69 -6.67
CA ASN A 37 -13.81 12.68 -5.59
C ASN A 37 -14.27 12.10 -4.23
N GLU A 38 -14.36 10.78 -4.07
CA GLU A 38 -14.40 10.17 -2.72
C GLU A 38 -13.00 10.10 -2.11
N TYR A 39 -12.94 9.91 -0.79
CA TYR A 39 -11.68 9.71 -0.07
C TYR A 39 -11.19 8.27 -0.29
N TYR A 40 -9.95 8.14 -0.80
CA TYR A 40 -9.28 6.86 -0.98
C TYR A 40 -7.93 6.89 -0.29
N VAL A 41 -7.63 5.82 0.43
CA VAL A 41 -6.31 5.51 0.94
C VAL A 41 -5.57 4.68 -0.11
N VAL A 42 -4.35 5.10 -0.42
CA VAL A 42 -3.42 4.33 -1.24
C VAL A 42 -2.70 3.33 -0.33
N GLY A 43 -2.68 2.06 -0.72
CA GLY A 43 -1.99 1.02 0.02
C GLY A 43 -1.33 0.00 -0.89
N VAL A 44 -0.79 -1.04 -0.28
CA VAL A 44 -0.24 -2.19 -1.01
C VAL A 44 -0.93 -3.46 -0.52
N PHE A 45 -1.59 -4.13 -1.46
CA PHE A 45 -2.18 -5.45 -1.27
C PHE A 45 -1.22 -6.49 -1.84
N ARG A 46 -0.49 -7.16 -0.94
CA ARG A 46 0.63 -8.06 -1.26
C ARG A 46 1.74 -7.35 -2.04
N TYR A 47 1.69 -7.46 -3.36
CA TYR A 47 2.66 -6.88 -4.29
C TYR A 47 2.03 -5.89 -5.26
N CYS A 48 0.77 -5.51 -5.06
CA CYS A 48 0.02 -4.68 -5.98
C CYS A 48 -0.43 -3.40 -5.28
N LEU A 49 -0.33 -2.27 -5.98
CA LEU A 49 -0.95 -1.01 -5.56
C LEU A 49 -2.46 -1.23 -5.40
N CYS A 50 -3.01 -0.72 -4.30
CA CYS A 50 -4.45 -0.76 -4.06
C CYS A 50 -5.02 0.60 -3.66
N LEU A 51 -6.32 0.77 -3.91
CA LEU A 51 -7.11 1.91 -3.45
C LEU A 51 -8.29 1.40 -2.64
N THR A 52 -8.43 1.97 -1.45
CA THR A 52 -9.46 1.58 -0.50
C THR A 52 -10.21 2.83 -0.08
N ARG A 53 -11.54 2.80 -0.16
CA ARG A 53 -12.36 3.90 0.34
C ARG A 53 -12.39 3.84 1.87
N CYS A 54 -12.20 4.99 2.50
CA CYS A 54 -12.31 5.16 3.94
C CYS A 54 -13.26 6.34 4.20
N ASP A 55 -14.30 6.11 4.98
CA ASP A 55 -15.32 7.13 5.28
C ASP A 55 -16.04 6.73 6.57
N ASP A 56 -15.87 7.51 7.63
CA ASP A 56 -16.51 7.28 8.93
C ASP A 56 -18.04 7.19 8.86
N PHE A 57 -18.65 7.69 7.78
CA PHE A 57 -20.10 7.72 7.59
C PHE A 57 -20.62 6.69 6.60
N LYS A 58 -19.74 5.94 5.91
CA LYS A 58 -20.15 4.93 4.93
C LYS A 58 -19.50 3.59 5.22
N ILE A 59 -20.19 2.56 4.75
CA ILE A 59 -19.71 1.19 4.87
C ILE A 59 -19.41 0.66 3.46
N HIS A 60 -18.24 0.05 3.33
CA HIS A 60 -17.72 -0.49 2.09
C HIS A 60 -17.48 -2.00 2.23
N ASP A 61 -17.44 -2.68 1.08
CA ASP A 61 -17.19 -4.12 0.98
C ASP A 61 -16.30 -4.45 -0.23
N GLU A 62 -15.52 -3.47 -0.69
CA GLU A 62 -14.71 -3.58 -1.89
C GLU A 62 -13.56 -2.59 -1.96
N PHE A 63 -12.44 -3.05 -2.48
CA PHE A 63 -11.27 -2.21 -2.79
C PHE A 63 -10.74 -2.52 -4.19
N TRP A 64 -9.86 -1.67 -4.69
CA TRP A 64 -9.30 -1.75 -6.03
C TRP A 64 -7.85 -2.19 -5.99
N VAL A 65 -7.44 -3.07 -6.90
CA VAL A 65 -6.05 -3.56 -7.04
C VAL A 65 -5.56 -3.38 -8.47
N MET A 66 -4.42 -2.73 -8.66
CA MET A 66 -3.77 -2.58 -9.97
C MET A 66 -2.93 -3.83 -10.27
N LYS A 67 -3.39 -4.69 -11.19
CA LYS A 67 -2.68 -5.92 -11.53
C LYS A 67 -1.43 -5.69 -12.38
N HIS A 68 -1.42 -4.63 -13.18
CA HIS A 68 -0.27 -4.23 -13.99
C HIS A 68 0.00 -2.74 -13.81
N TYR A 69 1.17 -2.42 -13.24
CA TYR A 69 1.55 -1.06 -12.91
C TYR A 69 1.47 -0.11 -14.10
N GLY A 70 0.86 1.05 -13.90
CA GLY A 70 0.68 2.08 -14.92
C GLY A 70 -0.42 1.79 -15.95
N ILE A 71 -1.04 0.60 -15.95
CA ILE A 71 -2.08 0.24 -16.92
C ILE A 71 -3.47 0.45 -16.30
N ARG A 72 -4.19 1.47 -16.79
CA ARG A 72 -5.53 1.84 -16.30
C ARG A 72 -6.53 0.68 -16.30
N GLN A 73 -6.52 -0.15 -17.34
CA GLN A 73 -7.44 -1.28 -17.49
C GLN A 73 -7.14 -2.45 -16.56
N SER A 74 -5.98 -2.45 -15.88
CA SER A 74 -5.59 -3.54 -14.99
C SER A 74 -6.17 -3.41 -13.57
N TRP A 75 -6.80 -2.28 -13.27
CA TRP A 75 -7.52 -2.09 -12.01
C TRP A 75 -8.66 -3.09 -11.92
N THR A 76 -8.62 -3.92 -10.88
CA THR A 76 -9.63 -4.93 -10.59
C THR A 76 -10.27 -4.63 -9.25
N ASN A 77 -11.60 -4.61 -9.20
CA ASN A 77 -12.35 -4.51 -7.96
C ASN A 77 -12.34 -5.88 -7.25
N ILE A 78 -11.99 -5.88 -5.97
CA ILE A 78 -11.99 -7.05 -5.10
C ILE A 78 -13.08 -6.87 -4.06
N LYS A 79 -14.11 -7.71 -4.13
CA LYS A 79 -15.16 -7.81 -3.11
C LYS A 79 -14.67 -8.55 -1.87
N THR A 80 -14.88 -7.96 -0.70
CA THR A 80 -14.61 -8.56 0.60
C THR A 80 -15.85 -9.29 1.13
N SER A 81 -15.67 -10.32 1.95
CA SER A 81 -16.81 -10.94 2.66
C SER A 81 -17.20 -10.21 3.94
N PHE A 82 -16.40 -9.22 4.34
CA PHE A 82 -16.62 -8.35 5.49
C PHE A 82 -16.90 -6.93 5.01
N ARG A 83 -17.49 -6.14 5.89
CA ARG A 83 -17.76 -4.73 5.70
C ARG A 83 -16.80 -3.91 6.56
N TYR A 84 -16.52 -2.67 6.15
CA TYR A 84 -15.62 -1.77 6.86
C TYR A 84 -16.00 -0.31 6.62
N SER A 85 -15.75 0.55 7.61
CA SER A 85 -15.65 2.01 7.39
C SER A 85 -14.20 2.40 7.11
N GLU A 86 -13.25 1.76 7.79
CA GLU A 86 -11.82 2.00 7.68
C GLU A 86 -11.07 0.69 7.39
N LEU A 87 -10.26 0.69 6.33
CA LEU A 87 -9.43 -0.47 5.97
C LEU A 87 -8.05 -0.04 5.49
N TYR A 88 -7.03 -0.45 6.23
CA TYR A 88 -5.62 -0.25 5.88
C TYR A 88 -4.94 -1.59 5.59
N HIS A 89 -4.26 -1.64 4.45
CA HIS A 89 -3.49 -2.82 4.04
C HIS A 89 -2.07 -2.72 4.57
N THR A 90 -1.69 -3.66 5.44
CA THR A 90 -0.33 -3.69 6.02
C THR A 90 0.70 -4.32 5.10
N SER A 91 0.35 -4.71 3.88
CA SER A 91 1.24 -5.44 2.95
C SER A 91 1.90 -6.70 3.52
N PHE A 92 1.59 -7.10 4.75
CA PHE A 92 2.11 -8.30 5.37
C PHE A 92 1.11 -9.42 5.15
N TRP A 93 1.59 -10.56 4.69
CA TRP A 93 0.78 -11.77 4.59
C TRP A 93 1.63 -12.98 4.92
N LYS A 94 0.98 -14.03 5.43
CA LYS A 94 1.58 -15.33 5.67
C LYS A 94 0.65 -16.39 5.11
N ASP A 95 1.20 -17.24 4.25
CA ASP A 95 0.45 -18.26 3.51
C ASP A 95 -0.72 -17.62 2.74
N SER A 96 -1.96 -18.00 3.05
CA SER A 96 -3.17 -17.44 2.47
C SER A 96 -3.76 -16.26 3.23
N HIS A 97 -3.18 -15.86 4.37
CA HIS A 97 -3.76 -14.84 5.22
C HIS A 97 -3.02 -13.51 5.11
N ASP A 98 -3.78 -12.45 4.84
CA ASP A 98 -3.31 -11.07 4.78
C ASP A 98 -3.59 -10.37 6.12
N LEU A 99 -2.61 -9.66 6.66
CA LEU A 99 -2.77 -8.81 7.84
C LEU A 99 -3.36 -7.47 7.41
N LEU A 100 -4.51 -7.13 7.99
CA LEU A 100 -5.25 -5.91 7.72
C LEU A 100 -5.52 -5.18 9.04
N LEU A 101 -5.59 -3.85 8.99
CA LEU A 101 -6.18 -3.04 10.04
C LEU A 101 -7.59 -2.68 9.59
N LEU A 102 -8.57 -3.31 10.20
CA LEU A 102 -9.99 -3.25 9.87
C LEU A 102 -10.73 -2.59 11.03
N ASP A 103 -11.35 -1.42 10.81
CA ASP A 103 -12.08 -0.66 11.83
C ASP A 103 -11.32 -0.60 13.17
N TYR A 104 -10.06 -0.18 13.08
CA TYR A 104 -9.13 -0.06 14.21
C TYR A 104 -8.67 -1.37 14.87
N GLN A 105 -8.98 -2.53 14.29
CA GLN A 105 -8.57 -3.85 14.79
C GLN A 105 -7.69 -4.61 13.79
N PHE A 106 -6.60 -5.21 14.29
CA PHE A 106 -5.79 -6.09 13.46
C PHE A 106 -6.50 -7.43 13.21
N VAL A 107 -6.63 -7.79 11.94
CA VAL A 107 -7.21 -9.06 11.51
C VAL A 107 -6.29 -9.77 10.53
N MET A 108 -6.21 -11.09 10.67
CA MET A 108 -5.54 -11.98 9.74
C MET A 108 -6.62 -12.63 8.88
N TYR A 109 -6.76 -12.19 7.62
CA TYR A 109 -7.87 -12.56 6.74
C TYR A 109 -7.43 -13.43 5.57
N ASP A 110 -8.09 -14.57 5.39
CA ASP A 110 -7.92 -15.46 4.24
C ASP A 110 -8.98 -15.14 3.17
N PHE A 111 -8.56 -14.53 2.06
CA PHE A 111 -9.43 -14.18 0.94
C PHE A 111 -10.02 -15.40 0.21
N ASN A 112 -9.36 -16.57 0.26
CA ASN A 112 -9.84 -17.79 -0.39
C ASN A 112 -10.94 -18.44 0.44
N LYS A 113 -10.71 -18.55 1.75
CA LYS A 113 -11.65 -19.18 2.69
C LYS A 113 -12.71 -18.22 3.22
N LYS A 114 -12.53 -16.91 3.01
CA LYS A 114 -13.40 -15.84 3.52
C LYS A 114 -13.54 -15.88 5.04
N SER A 115 -12.42 -16.09 5.73
CA SER A 115 -12.35 -16.22 7.18
C SER A 115 -11.32 -15.26 7.75
N PHE A 116 -11.64 -14.60 8.87
CA PHE A 116 -10.68 -13.80 9.62
C PHE A 116 -10.35 -14.44 10.97
N ARG A 117 -9.19 -14.08 11.51
CA ARG A 117 -8.81 -14.25 12.91
C ARG A 117 -8.41 -12.88 13.47
N ASN A 118 -9.05 -12.48 14.56
CA ASN A 118 -8.71 -11.24 15.25
C ASN A 118 -7.37 -11.39 15.99
N LEU A 119 -6.54 -10.36 15.90
CA LEU A 119 -5.28 -10.25 16.62
C LEU A 119 -5.43 -9.19 17.70
N SER A 120 -5.98 -9.59 18.85
CA SER A 120 -6.05 -8.72 20.02
C SER A 120 -4.65 -8.57 20.63
N VAL A 121 -4.11 -7.36 20.62
CA VAL A 121 -2.94 -7.01 21.45
C VAL A 121 -3.50 -6.53 22.78
N ARG A 122 -3.19 -7.24 23.87
CA ARG A 122 -3.85 -7.03 25.18
C ARG A 122 -3.72 -5.60 25.73
N GLU A 123 -2.72 -4.87 25.29
CA GLU A 123 -2.37 -3.54 25.78
C GLU A 123 -3.05 -2.41 24.97
N PHE A 124 -3.54 -2.71 23.77
CA PHE A 124 -4.09 -1.72 22.83
C PHE A 124 -5.33 -2.31 22.13
N PRO A 125 -6.55 -1.94 22.58
CA PRO A 125 -7.78 -2.48 22.02
C PRO A 125 -8.08 -1.95 20.61
N GLU A 126 -7.58 -0.76 20.25
CA GLU A 126 -7.85 -0.06 19.00
C GLU A 126 -6.58 0.67 18.48
N PHE A 127 -6.42 0.73 17.15
CA PHE A 127 -5.30 1.38 16.48
C PHE A 127 -5.77 2.29 15.35
N GLU A 128 -5.47 3.58 15.40
CA GLU A 128 -5.84 4.56 14.36
C GLU A 128 -5.09 4.35 13.04
N ASN A 129 -3.85 3.86 13.09
CA ASN A 129 -3.03 3.65 11.91
C ASN A 129 -2.01 2.52 12.14
N ALA A 130 -1.58 1.87 11.07
CA ALA A 130 -0.54 0.86 11.07
C ALA A 130 0.53 1.22 10.03
N GLY A 131 1.72 1.55 10.50
CA GLY A 131 2.90 1.69 9.67
C GLY A 131 3.64 0.35 9.56
N ILE A 132 4.17 0.06 8.37
CA ILE A 132 5.05 -1.10 8.17
C ILE A 132 6.48 -0.58 8.21
N TYR A 133 7.24 -1.05 9.20
CA TYR A 133 8.68 -0.83 9.21
C TYR A 133 9.36 -2.02 8.55
N MET A 134 10.10 -1.76 7.47
CA MET A 134 11.01 -2.72 6.87
C MET A 134 12.41 -2.12 6.89
N GLU A 135 13.34 -2.79 7.56
CA GLU A 135 14.73 -2.36 7.61
C GLU A 135 15.33 -2.35 6.20
N SER A 136 15.92 -1.22 5.81
CA SER A 136 16.74 -1.16 4.61
C SER A 136 18.00 -2.00 4.83
N LEU A 137 18.32 -2.93 3.92
CA LEU A 137 19.57 -3.69 3.94
C LEU A 137 20.83 -2.82 3.73
N VAL A 138 20.67 -1.50 3.59
CA VAL A 138 21.78 -0.55 3.54
C VAL A 138 22.08 -0.09 4.97
N SER A 139 23.03 -0.76 5.62
CA SER A 139 23.59 -0.26 6.88
C SER A 139 24.18 1.15 6.66
N PRO A 140 23.91 2.15 7.51
CA PRO A 140 24.52 3.47 7.41
C PRO A 140 26.04 3.48 7.58
N ASN A 141 26.66 2.36 7.94
CA ASN A 141 28.09 2.26 8.20
C ASN A 141 28.86 1.87 6.93
N TYR A 142 29.09 2.84 6.04
CA TYR A 142 30.06 2.72 4.96
C TYR A 142 31.21 3.73 5.09
N TYR A 143 31.79 3.83 6.29
CA TYR A 143 33.13 4.38 6.46
C TYR A 143 33.92 3.56 7.47
N GLY A 144 34.71 2.60 6.97
CA GLY A 144 35.86 2.06 7.67
C GLY A 144 35.78 0.58 8.04
N GLY A 145 36.57 -0.24 7.34
CA GLY A 145 36.98 -1.57 7.81
C GLY A 145 36.66 -2.71 6.83
N ARG A 146 37.68 -3.15 6.08
CA ARG A 146 37.64 -4.42 5.33
C ARG A 146 37.65 -5.57 6.32
N ASP A 147 36.55 -6.30 6.43
CA ASP A 147 36.48 -7.58 7.14
C ASP A 147 36.05 -8.70 6.16
N PRO A 148 36.88 -9.72 5.90
CA PRO A 148 36.63 -10.75 4.88
C PRO A 148 35.39 -11.62 5.13
N GLU A 149 34.88 -11.69 6.37
CA GLU A 149 33.68 -12.48 6.67
C GLU A 149 32.40 -11.89 6.05
N HIS A 150 32.42 -10.62 5.66
CA HIS A 150 31.25 -9.95 5.11
C HIS A 150 30.92 -10.36 3.67
N GLU A 151 31.92 -10.85 2.91
CA GLU A 151 31.78 -11.25 1.52
C GLU A 151 31.06 -12.61 1.38
N ILE A 152 31.28 -13.52 2.35
CA ILE A 152 30.61 -14.82 2.41
C ILE A 152 29.10 -14.64 2.71
N ARG A 153 28.74 -13.73 3.63
CA ARG A 153 27.33 -13.42 3.93
C ARG A 153 26.61 -12.72 2.76
N LYS A 154 27.32 -11.85 2.01
CA LYS A 154 26.77 -11.25 0.79
C LYS A 154 26.47 -12.32 -0.27
N ASN A 155 27.39 -13.23 -0.53
CA ASN A 155 27.22 -14.26 -1.57
C ASN A 155 26.11 -15.28 -1.24
N LEU A 156 25.85 -15.57 0.05
CA LEU A 156 24.73 -16.42 0.47
C LEU A 156 23.35 -15.74 0.37
N MET A 157 23.27 -14.41 0.51
CA MET A 157 22.02 -13.66 0.37
C MET A 157 21.71 -13.25 -1.09
N VAL A 158 22.73 -13.13 -1.93
CA VAL A 158 22.59 -12.82 -3.36
C VAL A 158 22.04 -14.01 -4.16
N GLY A 159 22.23 -15.25 -3.69
CA GLY A 159 21.95 -16.46 -4.48
C GLY A 159 20.50 -16.94 -4.58
N LYS A 160 19.48 -16.26 -4.00
CA LYS A 160 18.11 -16.83 -3.99
C LYS A 160 16.94 -15.94 -4.38
N GLU A 161 17.12 -14.64 -4.67
CA GLU A 161 15.93 -13.79 -4.85
C GLU A 161 16.14 -12.53 -5.70
N GLU A 162 17.09 -12.52 -6.64
CA GLU A 162 17.41 -11.30 -7.41
C GLU A 162 16.28 -10.81 -8.32
N SER A 163 15.42 -11.69 -8.85
CA SER A 163 14.35 -11.28 -9.77
C SER A 163 13.18 -10.59 -9.08
N SER A 164 12.87 -10.96 -7.83
CA SER A 164 11.86 -10.30 -7.00
C SER A 164 12.43 -9.04 -6.34
N GLN A 165 13.75 -9.01 -6.11
CA GLN A 165 14.44 -7.91 -5.45
C GLN A 165 14.66 -6.65 -6.31
N LEU A 166 14.51 -6.72 -7.63
CA LEU A 166 14.62 -5.54 -8.49
C LEU A 166 13.27 -4.81 -8.66
N LEU A 167 12.16 -5.52 -8.50
CA LEU A 167 10.81 -4.95 -8.62
C LEU A 167 10.34 -4.25 -7.32
N TRP A 168 10.66 -4.77 -6.12
CA TRP A 168 10.23 -4.15 -4.85
C TRP A 168 10.89 -2.79 -4.58
N ARG A 169 12.13 -2.56 -5.04
CA ARG A 169 12.82 -1.26 -4.93
C ARG A 169 12.05 -0.14 -5.61
N SER A 170 11.25 -0.46 -6.63
CA SER A 170 10.41 0.52 -7.32
C SER A 170 9.08 0.79 -6.59
N CYS A 171 8.63 -0.11 -5.71
CA CYS A 171 7.36 0.01 -5.00
C CYS A 171 7.48 0.66 -3.61
N PHE A 172 8.69 0.80 -3.06
CA PHE A 172 8.94 1.37 -1.74
C PHE A 172 8.79 2.90 -1.63
N ASN A 173 8.46 3.61 -2.71
CA ASN A 173 8.40 5.08 -2.72
C ASN A 173 6.99 5.67 -2.58
N LEU A 174 6.03 4.98 -1.94
CA LEU A 174 4.70 5.53 -1.71
C LEU A 174 4.37 5.86 -0.25
N PHE A 175 5.34 5.81 0.66
CA PHE A 175 5.12 6.23 2.04
C PHE A 175 6.18 7.22 2.49
N PHE A 176 6.05 8.47 2.04
CA PHE A 176 6.23 9.65 2.89
C PHE A 176 5.35 10.78 2.32
N ASP A 177 4.58 11.40 3.22
CA ASP A 177 3.76 12.61 3.06
C ASP A 177 2.45 12.54 2.27
N MET A 178 1.37 12.18 2.98
CA MET A 178 0.08 12.83 2.78
C MET A 178 -0.53 13.25 4.12
N LEU A 179 0.19 14.11 4.85
CA LEU A 179 -0.40 14.99 5.86
C LEU A 179 -0.27 16.43 5.37
N ARG A 180 -1.42 17.10 5.29
CA ARG A 180 -1.67 18.53 5.02
C ARG A 180 -1.54 19.06 3.60
N LEU A 181 -2.68 19.07 2.90
CA LEU A 181 -3.20 20.23 2.16
C LEU A 181 -4.72 20.17 2.34
N GLY A 182 -5.47 21.17 2.79
CA GLY A 182 -5.22 22.53 3.21
C GLY A 182 -6.60 23.14 3.41
N PHE A 183 -6.98 23.42 4.66
CA PHE A 183 -8.02 24.41 4.93
C PHE A 183 -7.30 25.75 5.03
N GLY A 184 -7.42 26.54 3.97
CA GLY A 184 -7.27 27.99 3.98
C GLY A 184 -8.63 28.60 3.74
#